data_AF-A0A2E0KIM1-F1
#
_entry.id   AF-A0A2E0KIM1-F1
#
_cell.length_a   1.000
_cell.length_b   1.000
_cell.length_c   1.000
_cell.angle_alpha   90.00
_cell.angle_beta   90.00
_cell.angle_gamma   90.00
#
_symmetry.space_group_name_H-M   'P 1'
#
loop_
_entity.id
_entity.type
_entity.pdbx_description
1 polymer ?
#
loop_
_entity_poly.entity_id
_entity_poly.type
_entity_poly.pdbx_seq_one_letter_code
_entity_poly.pdbx_strand_id
1 'polypeptide(L)'
;MIRCLFLVISLVSGLAVAAPVSRDDPEHAGEVHAAGSAAVGAAVVVTAHPKASAAALAVLQEGGQAIDALVAAQSVLAVVEPQSSGLGGGGFLLHWDARQQELEVFDGRETAPASSRPDDLLTPEGQPLPWRMASSRLTSIGVPGTVALLWEAHQRHGLMTWPRTLQPAIRLAQDGFLPSPRL
;
A
#
# COMPACT_ATOMS: atom_id res chain seq x y z
N MET A 1 30.04 21.77 62.48
CA MET A 1 29.18 22.77 61.81
C MET A 1 29.12 22.41 60.33
N ILE A 2 27.90 22.34 59.80
CA ILE A 2 27.48 21.57 58.62
C ILE A 2 28.13 22.06 57.31
N ARG A 3 28.73 21.14 56.54
CA ARG A 3 29.15 21.37 55.14
C ARG A 3 27.95 21.11 54.23
N CYS A 4 27.42 22.16 53.62
CA CYS A 4 26.34 22.09 52.63
C CYS A 4 26.94 21.70 51.27
N LEU A 5 26.58 20.52 50.76
CA LEU A 5 26.90 20.06 49.41
C LEU A 5 25.66 20.28 48.55
N PHE A 6 25.70 21.28 47.65
CA PHE A 6 24.65 21.49 46.65
C PHE A 6 24.90 20.58 45.45
N LEU A 7 24.00 19.60 45.25
CA LEU A 7 23.94 18.75 44.06
C LEU A 7 23.02 19.43 43.02
N VAL A 8 23.59 19.92 41.93
CA VAL A 8 22.82 20.45 40.79
C VAL A 8 22.53 19.29 39.84
N ILE A 9 21.28 18.84 39.81
CA ILE A 9 20.81 17.85 38.82
C ILE A 9 20.31 18.63 37.61
N SER A 10 21.08 18.63 36.52
CA SER A 10 20.63 19.14 35.23
C SER A 10 19.82 18.06 34.51
N LEU A 11 18.49 18.21 34.49
CA LEU A 11 17.61 17.47 33.58
C LEU A 11 17.78 18.05 32.17
N VAL A 12 18.50 17.34 31.30
CA VAL A 12 18.47 17.62 29.85
C VAL A 12 17.36 16.77 29.25
N SER A 13 16.18 17.35 29.10
CA SER A 13 15.09 16.77 28.32
C SER A 13 15.46 16.85 26.83
N GLY A 14 15.85 15.73 26.24
CA GLY A 14 16.05 15.62 24.80
C GLY A 14 14.71 15.75 24.07
N LEU A 15 14.43 16.92 23.52
CA LEU A 15 13.41 17.10 22.50
C LEU A 15 13.90 16.36 21.24
N ALA A 16 13.32 15.18 20.98
CA ALA A 16 13.46 14.52 19.69
C ALA A 16 12.77 15.40 18.64
N VAL A 17 13.54 16.23 17.95
CA VAL A 17 13.08 16.94 16.77
C VAL A 17 13.03 15.92 15.64
N ALA A 18 11.84 15.60 15.16
CA ALA A 18 11.67 14.79 13.96
C ALA A 18 12.42 15.47 12.80
N ALA A 19 13.29 14.72 12.13
CA ALA A 19 14.02 15.23 10.98
C ALA A 19 13.03 15.70 9.89
N PRO A 20 13.31 16.80 9.19
CA PRO A 20 12.44 17.27 8.11
C PRO A 20 12.40 16.23 6.99
N VAL A 21 11.21 15.75 6.65
CA VAL A 21 11.00 14.88 5.48
C VAL A 21 11.27 15.70 4.22
N SER A 22 12.27 15.30 3.43
CA SER A 22 12.53 15.88 2.11
C SER A 22 11.31 15.63 1.23
N ARG A 23 10.66 16.70 0.75
CA ARG A 23 9.60 16.61 -0.26
C ARG A 23 10.15 16.42 -1.68
N ASP A 24 11.47 16.43 -1.80
CA ASP A 24 12.18 16.46 -3.07
C ASP A 24 12.59 15.05 -3.56
N ASP A 25 12.37 14.01 -2.77
CA ASP A 25 12.76 12.64 -3.10
C ASP A 25 11.59 11.66 -2.88
N PRO A 26 11.59 10.48 -3.54
CA PRO A 26 10.69 9.39 -3.18
C PRO A 26 10.83 9.03 -1.69
N GLU A 27 9.78 8.43 -1.11
CA GLU A 27 9.85 7.89 0.26
C GLU A 27 11.12 7.05 0.40
N HIS A 28 11.96 7.39 1.39
CA HIS A 28 13.17 6.62 1.65
C HIS A 28 12.76 5.21 2.08
N ALA A 29 13.50 4.19 1.64
CA ALA A 29 13.32 2.86 2.18
C ALA A 29 13.52 2.94 3.71
N GLY A 30 12.48 2.64 4.48
CA GLY A 30 12.54 2.65 5.94
C GLY A 30 13.66 1.74 6.47
N GLU A 31 14.08 1.96 7.71
CA GLU A 31 15.10 1.11 8.34
C GLU A 31 14.66 -0.36 8.29
N VAL A 32 15.51 -1.20 7.70
CA VAL A 32 15.28 -2.66 7.66
C VAL A 32 15.53 -3.19 9.06
N HIS A 33 14.50 -3.24 9.89
CA HIS A 33 14.57 -3.98 11.14
C HIS A 33 14.57 -5.47 10.83
N ALA A 34 15.70 -6.14 11.07
CA ALA A 34 15.92 -7.57 10.86
C ALA A 34 15.15 -8.46 11.85
N ALA A 35 13.97 -8.06 12.30
CA ALA A 35 13.08 -8.94 13.04
C ALA A 35 12.39 -9.86 12.02
N GLY A 36 12.90 -11.09 11.87
CA GLY A 36 12.23 -12.11 11.06
C GLY A 36 10.82 -12.35 11.60
N SER A 37 9.81 -12.04 10.80
CA SER A 37 8.42 -12.39 11.09
C SER A 37 8.10 -13.71 10.42
N ALA A 38 7.70 -14.71 11.19
CA ALA A 38 7.24 -16.01 10.69
C ALA A 38 5.78 -16.22 11.07
N ALA A 39 4.98 -16.69 10.12
CA ALA A 39 3.59 -17.06 10.33
C ALA A 39 3.39 -18.51 9.84
N VAL A 40 2.69 -19.31 10.64
CA VAL A 40 2.39 -20.72 10.34
C VAL A 40 0.92 -20.96 10.66
N GLY A 41 0.23 -21.68 9.78
CA GLY A 41 -1.17 -22.04 9.96
C GLY A 41 -1.76 -22.65 8.69
N ALA A 42 -3.04 -23.02 8.76
CA ALA A 42 -3.78 -23.51 7.60
C ALA A 42 -3.92 -22.45 6.49
N ALA A 43 -3.82 -21.17 6.86
CA ALA A 43 -3.69 -20.06 5.93
C ALA A 43 -2.75 -19.00 6.52
N VAL A 44 -2.03 -18.29 5.65
CA VAL A 44 -1.06 -17.26 6.03
C VAL A 44 -1.33 -16.01 5.21
N VAL A 45 -1.32 -14.85 5.87
CA VAL A 45 -1.49 -13.54 5.24
C VAL A 45 -0.31 -12.66 5.66
N VAL A 46 0.32 -12.03 4.67
CA VAL A 46 1.41 -11.08 4.88
C VAL A 46 1.14 -9.85 4.01
N THR A 47 1.09 -8.68 4.63
CA THR A 47 0.89 -7.39 3.94
C THR A 47 1.75 -6.32 4.61
N ALA A 48 1.90 -5.16 3.96
CA ALA A 48 2.69 -4.05 4.49
C ALA A 48 2.08 -3.38 5.73
N HIS A 49 0.78 -3.59 6.01
CA HIS A 49 0.07 -2.90 7.09
C HIS A 49 -0.79 -3.87 7.92
N PRO A 50 -0.70 -3.85 9.27
CA PRO A 50 -1.39 -4.83 10.13
C PRO A 50 -2.91 -4.85 9.95
N LYS A 51 -3.54 -3.71 9.67
CA LYS A 51 -5.00 -3.66 9.39
C LYS A 51 -5.39 -4.40 8.10
N ALA A 52 -4.54 -4.37 7.07
CA ALA A 52 -4.79 -5.11 5.83
C ALA A 52 -4.62 -6.61 6.06
N SER A 53 -3.57 -7.03 6.77
CA SER A 53 -3.40 -8.43 7.18
C SER A 53 -4.57 -8.93 8.01
N ALA A 54 -5.07 -8.13 8.96
CA ALA A 54 -6.22 -8.49 9.79
C ALA A 54 -7.52 -8.63 8.98
N ALA A 55 -7.76 -7.74 8.03
CA ALA A 55 -8.94 -7.79 7.17
C ALA A 55 -8.94 -9.05 6.27
N ALA A 56 -7.82 -9.35 5.64
CA ALA A 56 -7.67 -10.55 4.83
C ALA A 56 -7.75 -11.85 5.65
N LEU A 57 -7.15 -11.88 6.84
CA LEU A 57 -7.26 -13.02 7.74
C LEU A 57 -8.72 -13.26 8.17
N ALA A 58 -9.46 -12.19 8.49
CA ALA A 58 -10.88 -12.30 8.83
C ALA A 58 -11.70 -12.88 7.67
N VAL A 59 -11.44 -12.48 6.42
CA VAL A 59 -12.09 -13.05 5.24
C VAL A 59 -11.80 -14.55 5.11
N LEU A 60 -10.57 -15.00 5.32
CA LEU A 60 -10.22 -16.43 5.31
C LEU A 60 -10.93 -17.18 6.45
N GLN A 61 -11.01 -16.59 7.64
CA GLN A 61 -11.72 -17.18 8.79
C GLN A 61 -13.24 -17.28 8.57
N GLU A 62 -13.82 -16.38 7.78
CA GLU A 62 -15.23 -16.40 7.35
C GLU A 62 -15.49 -17.40 6.21
N GLY A 63 -14.47 -18.14 5.75
CA GLY A 63 -14.58 -19.17 4.70
C GLY A 63 -14.36 -18.65 3.27
N GLY A 64 -13.83 -17.43 3.10
CA GLY A 64 -13.40 -16.92 1.81
C GLY A 64 -12.13 -17.60 1.28
N GLN A 65 -11.88 -17.47 -0.01
CA GLN A 65 -10.65 -17.94 -0.65
C GLN A 65 -9.52 -16.91 -0.58
N ALA A 66 -8.32 -17.32 -0.99
CA ALA A 66 -7.16 -16.44 -1.10
C ALA A 66 -7.44 -15.17 -1.92
N ILE A 67 -8.23 -15.27 -3.00
CA ILE A 67 -8.60 -14.11 -3.81
C ILE A 67 -9.60 -13.18 -3.10
N ASP A 68 -10.56 -13.71 -2.34
CA ASP A 68 -11.45 -12.86 -1.51
C ASP A 68 -10.63 -12.08 -0.48
N ALA A 69 -9.68 -12.76 0.16
CA ALA A 69 -8.76 -12.17 1.12
C ALA A 69 -7.84 -11.12 0.49
N LEU A 70 -7.34 -11.37 -0.73
CA LEU A 70 -6.57 -10.41 -1.51
C LEU A 70 -7.37 -9.13 -1.79
N VAL A 71 -8.64 -9.24 -2.21
CA VAL A 71 -9.50 -8.06 -2.46
C VAL A 71 -9.69 -7.24 -1.18
N ALA A 72 -9.91 -7.90 -0.04
CA ALA A 72 -10.00 -7.23 1.25
C ALA A 72 -8.67 -6.56 1.67
N ALA A 73 -7.53 -7.25 1.51
CA ALA A 73 -6.23 -6.67 1.79
C ALA A 73 -5.95 -5.44 0.92
N GLN A 74 -6.10 -5.56 -0.40
CA GLN A 74 -5.76 -4.47 -1.33
C GLN A 74 -6.68 -3.26 -1.17
N SER A 75 -7.99 -3.48 -0.94
CA SER A 75 -8.91 -2.37 -0.66
C SER A 75 -8.59 -1.67 0.66
N VAL A 76 -8.18 -2.40 1.70
CA VAL A 76 -7.71 -1.79 2.95
C VAL A 76 -6.39 -1.05 2.75
N LEU A 77 -5.43 -1.61 2.01
CA LEU A 77 -4.16 -0.93 1.68
C LEU A 77 -4.39 0.39 0.96
N ALA A 78 -5.38 0.47 0.07
CA ALA A 78 -5.76 1.73 -0.59
C ALA A 78 -6.23 2.82 0.41
N VAL A 79 -6.62 2.45 1.64
CA VAL A 79 -7.03 3.37 2.71
C VAL A 79 -5.87 3.65 3.68
N VAL A 80 -5.13 2.61 4.07
CA VAL A 80 -4.15 2.68 5.17
C VAL A 80 -2.70 2.89 4.73
N GLU A 81 -2.42 2.68 3.44
CA GLU A 81 -1.12 2.92 2.77
C GLU A 81 -1.33 3.62 1.41
N PRO A 82 -2.11 4.73 1.34
CA PRO A 82 -2.57 5.33 0.09
C PRO A 82 -1.46 5.90 -0.80
N GLN A 83 -0.29 6.17 -0.23
CA GLN A 83 0.91 6.65 -0.92
C GLN A 83 1.65 5.55 -1.69
N SER A 84 1.40 4.27 -1.36
CA SER A 84 2.16 3.13 -1.88
C SER A 84 1.40 2.38 -2.97
N SER A 85 0.16 1.95 -2.69
CA SER A 85 -0.72 1.29 -3.65
C SER A 85 -2.16 1.75 -3.48
N GLY A 86 -2.99 1.55 -4.50
CA GLY A 86 -4.37 1.99 -4.41
C GLY A 86 -5.21 1.61 -5.61
N LEU A 87 -6.51 1.90 -5.52
CA LEU A 87 -7.49 1.61 -6.57
C LEU A 87 -7.27 2.44 -7.84
N GLY A 88 -6.55 3.57 -7.73
CA GLY A 88 -6.21 4.45 -8.84
C GLY A 88 -4.89 4.12 -9.57
N GLY A 89 -4.24 3.01 -9.23
CA GLY A 89 -3.01 2.55 -9.89
C GLY A 89 -3.21 1.29 -10.72
N GLY A 90 -2.16 0.47 -10.78
CA GLY A 90 -2.14 -0.83 -11.42
C GLY A 90 -1.30 -1.85 -10.65
N GLY A 91 -1.22 -3.07 -11.17
CA GLY A 91 -0.42 -4.11 -10.55
C GLY A 91 -0.47 -5.43 -11.31
N PHE A 92 0.25 -6.41 -10.78
CA PHE A 92 0.27 -7.78 -11.28
C PHE A 92 -0.14 -8.71 -10.15
N LEU A 93 -1.01 -9.67 -10.44
CA LEU A 93 -1.39 -10.74 -9.52
C LEU A 93 -0.92 -12.07 -10.08
N LEU A 94 -0.15 -12.79 -9.27
CA LEU A 94 0.25 -14.16 -9.52
C LEU A 94 -0.63 -15.07 -8.66
N HIS A 95 -1.43 -15.93 -9.30
CA HIS A 95 -2.34 -16.85 -8.63
C HIS A 95 -1.99 -18.29 -9.02
N TRP A 96 -1.65 -19.10 -8.02
CA TRP A 96 -1.42 -20.52 -8.23
C TRP A 96 -2.73 -21.30 -8.00
N ASP A 97 -3.31 -21.84 -9.07
CA ASP A 97 -4.42 -22.78 -8.95
C ASP A 97 -3.86 -24.16 -8.58
N ALA A 98 -4.03 -24.55 -7.32
CA ALA A 98 -3.56 -25.84 -6.82
C ALA A 98 -4.30 -27.05 -7.42
N ARG A 99 -5.52 -26.88 -7.94
CA ARG A 99 -6.31 -27.94 -8.56
C ARG A 99 -5.82 -28.20 -9.98
N GLN A 100 -5.53 -27.13 -10.72
CA GLN A 100 -5.03 -27.22 -12.10
C GLN A 100 -3.51 -27.38 -12.16
N GLN A 101 -2.82 -27.05 -11.06
CA GLN A 101 -1.36 -26.96 -10.99
C GLN A 101 -0.79 -25.96 -12.00
N GLU A 102 -1.47 -24.83 -12.15
CA GLU A 102 -1.11 -23.78 -13.10
C GLU A 102 -0.93 -22.43 -12.40
N LEU A 103 0.01 -21.64 -12.93
CA LEU A 103 0.21 -20.25 -12.53
C LEU A 103 -0.56 -19.34 -13.49
N GLU A 104 -1.61 -18.71 -12.97
CA GLU A 104 -2.30 -17.62 -13.65
C GLU A 104 -1.65 -16.28 -13.29
N VAL A 105 -1.52 -15.41 -14.28
CA VAL A 105 -1.03 -14.04 -14.09
C VAL A 105 -2.08 -13.08 -14.62
N PHE A 106 -2.53 -12.19 -13.75
CA PHE A 106 -3.42 -11.09 -14.10
C PHE A 106 -2.58 -9.82 -14.24
N ASP A 107 -2.66 -9.19 -15.40
CA ASP A 107 -2.01 -7.92 -15.70
C ASP A 107 -3.03 -6.79 -15.62
N GLY A 108 -2.91 -6.00 -14.55
CA GLY A 108 -3.69 -4.79 -14.32
C GLY A 108 -2.80 -3.57 -14.39
N ARG A 109 -1.71 -3.61 -15.17
CA ARG A 109 -0.81 -2.47 -15.35
C ARG A 109 -1.56 -1.30 -15.98
N GLU A 110 -1.23 -0.10 -15.53
CA GLU A 110 -1.79 1.11 -16.11
C GLU A 110 -1.41 1.24 -17.58
N THR A 111 -2.34 1.74 -18.39
CA THR A 111 -2.12 1.96 -19.83
C THR A 111 -2.15 3.44 -20.16
N ALA A 112 -1.34 3.89 -21.12
CA ALA A 112 -1.40 5.27 -21.58
C ALA A 112 -2.78 5.53 -22.22
N PRO A 113 -3.48 6.62 -21.88
CA PRO A 113 -4.75 6.94 -22.53
C PRO A 113 -4.55 7.20 -24.03
N ALA A 114 -5.60 7.00 -24.83
CA ALA A 114 -5.54 7.20 -26.29
C ALA A 114 -5.18 8.64 -26.71
N SER A 115 -5.39 9.62 -25.81
CA SER A 115 -4.98 11.00 -26.00
C SER A 115 -3.48 11.25 -25.80
N SER A 116 -2.74 10.32 -25.20
CA SER A 116 -1.31 10.51 -24.94
C SER A 116 -0.50 10.65 -26.21
N ARG A 117 0.53 11.49 -26.16
CA ARG A 117 1.47 11.76 -27.25
C ARG A 117 2.91 11.51 -26.80
N PRO A 118 3.81 11.12 -27.72
CA PRO A 118 5.21 10.85 -27.37
C PRO A 118 5.96 12.02 -26.73
N ASP A 119 5.51 13.26 -26.95
CA ASP A 119 6.11 14.50 -26.47
C ASP A 119 5.44 15.09 -25.22
N ASP A 120 4.44 14.43 -24.64
CA ASP A 120 3.67 14.91 -23.46
C ASP A 120 4.54 15.24 -22.23
N LEU A 121 5.72 14.63 -22.14
CA LEU A 121 6.67 14.79 -21.03
C LEU A 121 7.99 15.44 -21.46
N LEU A 122 7.97 16.17 -22.59
CA LEU A 122 9.11 16.94 -23.10
C LEU A 122 8.85 18.45 -22.96
N THR A 123 9.94 19.21 -22.97
CA THR A 123 9.96 20.67 -23.18
C THR A 123 9.73 21.00 -24.66
N PRO A 124 9.38 22.25 -25.01
CA PRO A 124 9.29 22.68 -26.41
C PRO A 124 10.57 22.44 -27.21
N GLU A 125 11.73 22.45 -26.54
CA GLU A 125 13.05 22.16 -27.11
C GLU A 125 13.36 20.66 -27.21
N GLY A 126 12.40 19.79 -26.88
CA GLY A 126 12.51 18.33 -26.97
C GLY A 126 13.28 17.66 -25.82
N GLN A 127 13.65 18.40 -24.77
CA GLN A 127 14.33 17.85 -23.59
C GLN A 127 13.34 17.26 -22.58
N PRO A 128 13.66 16.18 -21.85
CA PRO A 128 12.81 15.66 -20.78
C PRO A 128 12.53 16.70 -19.72
N LEU A 129 11.30 16.73 -19.21
CA LEU A 129 10.95 17.56 -18.06
C LEU A 129 11.69 17.07 -16.80
N PRO A 130 11.99 17.98 -15.86
CA PRO A 130 12.43 17.58 -14.52
C PRO A 130 11.42 16.62 -13.87
N TRP A 131 11.91 15.59 -13.16
CA TRP A 131 11.08 14.52 -12.60
C TRP A 131 9.85 15.04 -11.85
N ARG A 132 10.03 16.02 -10.96
CA ARG A 132 8.95 16.59 -10.12
C ARG A 132 7.83 17.24 -10.95
N MET A 133 8.20 17.83 -12.09
CA MET A 133 7.24 18.41 -13.03
C MET A 133 6.59 17.32 -13.89
N ALA A 134 7.33 16.29 -14.29
CA ALA A 134 6.79 15.19 -15.08
C ALA A 134 5.76 14.39 -14.28
N SER A 135 6.06 14.02 -13.04
CA SER A 135 5.23 13.15 -12.19
C SER A 135 3.97 13.82 -11.61
N SER A 136 3.90 15.16 -11.63
CA SER A 136 2.76 15.92 -11.10
C SER A 136 1.78 16.37 -12.19
N ARG A 137 2.04 16.04 -13.46
CA ARG A 137 1.16 16.42 -14.59
C ARG A 137 0.05 15.39 -14.78
N LEU A 138 -1.09 15.85 -15.30
CA LEU A 138 -2.17 14.94 -15.67
C LEU A 138 -1.75 13.94 -16.76
N THR A 139 -0.80 14.32 -17.61
CA THR A 139 -0.26 13.45 -18.68
C THR A 139 0.59 12.30 -18.17
N SER A 140 1.00 12.29 -16.89
CA SER A 140 1.68 11.14 -16.27
C SER A 140 0.71 10.12 -15.67
N ILE A 141 -0.61 10.36 -15.73
CA ILE A 141 -1.63 9.45 -15.19
C ILE A 141 -2.02 8.44 -16.28
N GLY A 142 -1.68 7.17 -16.04
CA GLY A 142 -2.20 6.06 -16.83
C GLY A 142 -3.64 5.72 -16.45
N VAL A 143 -4.35 5.01 -17.33
CA VAL A 143 -5.69 4.47 -17.04
C VAL A 143 -5.55 3.41 -15.93
N PRO A 144 -6.20 3.58 -14.76
CA PRO A 144 -6.06 2.65 -13.63
C PRO A 144 -6.55 1.23 -13.96
N GLY A 145 -5.80 0.22 -13.53
CA GLY A 145 -6.08 -1.20 -13.79
C GLY A 145 -6.39 -2.04 -12.55
N THR A 146 -6.07 -1.56 -11.34
CA THR A 146 -6.21 -2.35 -10.10
C THR A 146 -7.63 -2.87 -9.88
N VAL A 147 -8.66 -2.04 -10.05
CA VAL A 147 -10.06 -2.46 -9.83
C VAL A 147 -10.48 -3.53 -10.83
N ALA A 148 -10.09 -3.39 -12.10
CA ALA A 148 -10.39 -4.36 -13.15
C ALA A 148 -9.72 -5.71 -12.86
N LEU A 149 -8.44 -5.69 -12.47
CA LEU A 149 -7.69 -6.88 -12.07
C LEU A 149 -8.34 -7.60 -10.88
N LEU A 150 -8.68 -6.85 -9.82
CA LEU A 150 -9.29 -7.44 -8.63
C LEU A 150 -10.67 -8.01 -8.91
N TRP A 151 -11.47 -7.29 -9.70
CA TRP A 151 -12.78 -7.76 -10.13
C TRP A 151 -12.67 -9.04 -10.95
N GLU A 152 -11.81 -9.07 -11.96
CA GLU A 152 -11.64 -10.24 -12.81
C GLU A 152 -11.18 -11.48 -12.02
N ALA A 153 -10.17 -11.31 -11.16
CA ALA A 153 -9.70 -12.39 -10.31
C ALA A 153 -10.81 -12.89 -9.36
N HIS A 154 -11.56 -11.98 -8.75
CA HIS A 154 -12.69 -12.32 -7.87
C HIS A 154 -13.81 -13.05 -8.60
N GLN A 155 -14.14 -12.65 -9.83
CA GLN A 155 -15.17 -13.34 -10.62
C GLN A 155 -14.77 -14.77 -10.98
N ARG A 156 -13.48 -15.05 -11.15
CA ARG A 156 -12.97 -16.39 -11.49
C ARG A 156 -12.78 -17.28 -10.27
N HIS A 157 -12.28 -16.72 -9.18
CA HIS A 157 -11.71 -17.48 -8.05
C HIS A 157 -12.28 -17.09 -6.68
N GLY A 158 -13.08 -16.02 -6.59
CA GLY A 158 -13.74 -15.60 -5.35
C GLY A 158 -14.94 -16.46 -4.99
N LEU A 159 -15.22 -16.58 -3.70
CA LEU A 159 -16.43 -17.23 -3.17
C LEU A 159 -17.34 -16.26 -2.41
N MET A 160 -16.78 -15.17 -1.90
CA MET A 160 -17.58 -14.17 -1.20
C MET A 160 -18.29 -13.25 -2.19
N THR A 161 -19.28 -12.51 -1.70
CA THR A 161 -19.86 -11.43 -2.52
C THR A 161 -18.88 -10.26 -2.58
N TRP A 162 -18.77 -9.64 -3.76
CA TRP A 162 -17.88 -8.48 -3.95
C TRP A 162 -18.10 -7.34 -2.92
N PRO A 163 -19.33 -6.95 -2.55
CA PRO A 163 -19.53 -5.95 -1.50
C PRO A 163 -18.97 -6.37 -0.13
N ARG A 164 -19.02 -7.67 0.18
CA ARG A 164 -18.53 -8.19 1.46
C ARG A 164 -17.02 -8.02 1.59
N THR A 165 -16.26 -8.30 0.53
CA THR A 165 -14.79 -8.19 0.53
C THR A 165 -14.30 -6.74 0.67
N LEU A 166 -15.12 -5.76 0.24
CA LEU A 166 -14.80 -4.33 0.35
C LEU A 166 -15.21 -3.69 1.69
N GLN A 167 -16.10 -4.33 2.46
CA GLN A 167 -16.65 -3.75 3.69
C GLN A 167 -15.60 -3.34 4.73
N PRO A 168 -14.48 -4.06 4.94
CA PRO A 168 -13.42 -3.62 5.85
C PRO A 168 -12.82 -2.26 5.46
N ALA A 169 -12.53 -2.06 4.17
CA ALA A 169 -11.98 -0.81 3.65
C ALA A 169 -12.97 0.35 3.78
N ILE A 170 -14.26 0.10 3.45
CA ILE A 170 -15.32 1.10 3.58
C ILE A 170 -15.43 1.59 5.03
N ARG A 171 -15.45 0.67 6.01
CA ARG A 171 -15.51 1.04 7.44
C ARG A 171 -14.30 1.85 7.86
N LEU A 172 -13.09 1.41 7.52
CA LEU A 172 -11.86 2.15 7.86
C LEU A 172 -11.82 3.55 7.24
N ALA A 173 -12.33 3.72 6.02
CA ALA A 173 -12.41 5.02 5.35
C ALA A 173 -13.47 5.93 5.98
N GLN A 174 -14.59 5.38 6.46
CA GLN A 174 -15.68 6.15 7.09
C GLN A 174 -15.37 6.53 8.55
N ASP A 175 -14.88 5.56 9.33
CA ASP A 175 -14.65 5.72 10.76
C ASP A 175 -13.30 6.37 11.06
N GLY A 176 -12.39 6.33 10.09
CA GLY A 176 -11.00 6.74 10.25
C GLY A 176 -10.16 5.73 11.03
N PHE A 177 -8.86 6.02 11.12
CA PHE A 177 -7.89 5.23 11.87
C PHE A 177 -6.71 6.12 12.26
N LEU A 178 -5.90 5.66 13.23
CA LEU A 178 -4.63 6.31 13.54
C LEU A 178 -3.58 5.93 12.48
N PRO A 179 -3.01 6.90 11.74
CA PRO A 179 -1.92 6.65 10.79
C PRO A 179 -0.74 5.96 11.47
N SER A 180 -0.08 5.05 10.73
CA SER A 180 1.20 4.51 11.18
C SER A 180 2.30 5.57 11.02
N PRO A 181 3.44 5.49 11.72
CA PRO A 181 4.55 6.43 11.51
C PRO A 181 5.10 6.49 10.08
N ARG A 182 4.78 5.49 9.24
CA ARG A 182 5.16 5.45 7.83
C ARG A 182 4.30 6.38 6.96
N LEU A 183 3.05 6.61 7.37
CA LEU A 183 2.07 7.46 6.68
C LEU A 183 2.12 8.90 7.21
#